data_AF-A0AAT9HWI7-F1
#
_entry.id   AF-A0AAT9HWI7-F1
#
_cell.length_a   1.000
_cell.length_b   1.000
_cell.length_c   1.000
_cell.angle_alpha   90.00
_cell.angle_beta   90.00
_cell.angle_gamma   90.00
#
_symmetry.space_group_name_H-M   'P 1'
#
loop_
_entity.id
_entity.type
_entity.pdbx_description
1 polymer ?
#
loop_
_entity_poly.entity_id
_entity_poly.type
_entity_poly.pdbx_seq_one_letter_code
_entity_poly.pdbx_strand_id
1 'polypeptide(L)'
;MLRRLFPDAYRDPEGTPGSAKAEEQKAHSAEFRRYTENDLRAGKRDNALAVIRSLDALSPAGEDGAVLELPPDASRQWLGALNDLRLAIGSRLEIGDEDDSDLLFHLPDEDPRKPMVMAYLWLGGLQETLVGTLLP
;
A
#
# COMPACT_ATOMS: atom_id res chain seq x y z
N MET A 1 3.56 -11.44 -2.43
CA MET A 1 2.91 -10.19 -2.89
C MET A 1 1.39 -10.18 -2.66
N LEU A 2 0.59 -11.03 -3.33
CA LEU A 2 -0.89 -10.96 -3.27
C LEU A 2 -1.49 -11.08 -1.86
N ARG A 3 -0.92 -11.91 -0.97
CA ARG A 3 -1.39 -12.09 0.42
C ARG A 3 -1.38 -10.81 1.27
N ARG A 4 -0.51 -9.85 0.97
CA ARG A 4 -0.46 -8.56 1.67
C ARG A 4 -1.48 -7.57 1.14
N LEU A 5 -1.74 -7.60 -0.16
CA LEU A 5 -2.75 -6.76 -0.80
C LEU A 5 -4.18 -7.26 -0.57
N PHE A 6 -4.35 -8.57 -0.31
CA PHE A 6 -5.62 -9.23 -0.05
C PHE A 6 -5.46 -10.21 1.13
N PRO A 7 -5.47 -9.71 2.38
CA PRO A 7 -5.33 -10.54 3.57
C PRO A 7 -6.56 -11.43 3.81
N ASP A 8 -6.37 -12.53 4.54
CA ASP A 8 -7.46 -13.44 4.94
C ASP A 8 -8.30 -12.80 6.07
N ALA A 9 -9.63 -12.83 5.95
CA ALA A 9 -10.53 -12.15 6.89
C ALA A 9 -10.63 -12.80 8.27
N TYR A 10 -10.42 -14.12 8.38
CA TYR A 10 -10.61 -14.89 9.61
C TYR A 10 -9.32 -15.52 10.14
N ARG A 11 -8.16 -14.91 9.88
CA ARG A 11 -6.87 -15.40 10.39
C ARG A 11 -6.78 -15.16 11.90
N ASP A 12 -6.69 -16.25 12.66
CA ASP A 12 -6.36 -16.22 14.09
C ASP A 12 -4.84 -16.25 14.26
N PRO A 13 -4.19 -15.17 14.76
CA PRO A 13 -2.74 -15.14 14.95
C PRO A 13 -2.24 -16.09 16.05
N GLU A 14 -3.11 -16.54 16.96
CA GLU A 14 -2.78 -17.45 18.07
C GLU A 14 -3.27 -18.89 17.80
N GLY A 15 -3.89 -19.14 16.65
CA GLY A 15 -4.53 -20.43 16.33
C GLY A 15 -3.54 -21.58 16.11
N THR A 16 -3.87 -22.77 16.62
CA THR A 16 -3.10 -24.00 16.36
C THR A 16 -3.26 -24.43 14.89
N PRO A 17 -2.17 -24.49 14.11
CA PRO A 17 -2.22 -24.94 12.72
C PRO A 17 -2.73 -26.39 12.60
N GLY A 18 -3.56 -26.67 11.60
CA GLY A 18 -4.06 -28.01 11.32
C GLY A 18 -5.22 -28.50 12.21
N SER A 19 -5.73 -27.65 13.12
CA SER A 19 -6.98 -27.94 13.84
C SER A 19 -8.20 -27.87 12.90
N ALA A 20 -9.28 -28.58 13.25
CA ALA A 20 -10.54 -28.51 12.49
C ALA A 20 -11.06 -27.07 12.35
N LYS A 21 -10.92 -26.26 13.41
CA LYS A 21 -11.25 -24.83 13.43
C LYS A 21 -10.40 -24.01 12.44
N ALA A 22 -9.11 -24.32 12.30
CA ALA A 22 -8.23 -23.63 11.35
C ALA A 22 -8.59 -23.94 9.89
N GLU A 23 -8.97 -25.18 9.57
CA GLU A 23 -9.44 -25.53 8.22
C GLU A 23 -10.81 -24.91 7.91
N GLU A 24 -11.72 -24.84 8.88
CA GLU A 24 -13.00 -24.14 8.76
C GLU A 24 -12.79 -22.63 8.50
N GLN A 25 -11.96 -21.95 9.30
CA GLN A 25 -11.59 -20.54 9.11
C GLN A 25 -10.95 -20.28 7.73
N LYS A 26 -10.12 -21.21 7.25
CA LYS A 26 -9.51 -21.14 5.92
C LYS A 26 -10.54 -21.30 4.80
N ALA A 27 -11.52 -22.19 4.97
CA ALA A 27 -12.64 -22.34 4.04
C ALA A 27 -13.51 -21.07 4.01
N HIS A 28 -13.87 -20.51 5.17
CA HIS A 28 -14.60 -19.25 5.27
C HIS A 28 -13.81 -18.07 4.69
N SER A 29 -12.50 -18.00 4.90
CA SER A 29 -11.64 -16.97 4.30
C SER A 29 -11.56 -17.12 2.77
N ALA A 30 -11.58 -18.34 2.25
CA ALA A 30 -11.62 -18.59 0.81
C ALA A 30 -12.97 -18.15 0.19
N GLU A 31 -14.08 -18.44 0.86
CA GLU A 31 -15.41 -18.00 0.45
C GLU A 31 -15.55 -16.47 0.50
N PHE A 32 -15.08 -15.85 1.60
CA PHE A 32 -15.05 -14.40 1.73
C PHE A 32 -14.23 -13.74 0.61
N ARG A 33 -13.05 -14.26 0.29
CA ARG A 33 -12.25 -13.76 -0.85
C ARG A 33 -13.00 -13.91 -2.16
N ARG A 34 -13.64 -15.05 -2.41
CA ARG A 34 -14.41 -15.26 -3.65
C ARG A 34 -15.46 -14.16 -3.87
N TYR A 35 -16.12 -13.69 -2.81
CA TYR A 35 -17.13 -12.66 -2.91
C TYR A 35 -16.58 -11.22 -2.88
N THR A 36 -15.44 -10.96 -2.23
CA THR A 36 -14.94 -9.60 -2.00
C THR A 36 -13.75 -9.20 -2.87
N GLU A 37 -12.99 -10.16 -3.39
CA GLU A 37 -11.73 -9.88 -4.07
C GLU A 37 -11.91 -9.04 -5.34
N ASN A 38 -13.00 -9.27 -6.09
CA ASN A 38 -13.31 -8.49 -7.28
C ASN A 38 -13.57 -7.01 -6.94
N ASP A 39 -14.37 -6.74 -5.91
CA ASP A 39 -14.69 -5.39 -5.47
C ASP A 39 -13.45 -4.69 -4.90
N LEU A 40 -12.65 -5.42 -4.13
CA LEU A 40 -11.36 -4.91 -3.64
C LEU A 40 -10.43 -4.57 -4.80
N ARG A 41 -10.28 -5.44 -5.80
CA ARG A 41 -9.46 -5.17 -6.99
C ARG A 41 -9.97 -3.95 -7.76
N ALA A 42 -11.28 -3.82 -7.92
CA ALA A 42 -11.91 -2.67 -8.56
C ALA A 42 -11.59 -1.38 -7.80
N GLY A 43 -11.78 -1.35 -6.48
CA GLY A 43 -11.47 -0.19 -5.64
C GLY A 43 -9.99 0.21 -5.70
N LYS A 44 -9.07 -0.75 -5.64
CA LYS A 44 -7.62 -0.49 -5.80
C LYS A 44 -7.29 0.13 -7.16
N ARG A 45 -7.88 -0.39 -8.24
CA ARG A 45 -7.71 0.15 -9.59
C ARG A 45 -8.28 1.57 -9.69
N ASP A 46 -9.45 1.81 -9.12
CA ASP A 46 -10.11 3.11 -9.19
C ASP A 46 -9.31 4.18 -8.44
N ASN A 47 -8.75 3.84 -7.28
CA ASN A 47 -7.81 4.70 -6.54
C ASN A 47 -6.56 5.03 -7.37
N ALA A 48 -5.93 4.02 -7.99
CA ALA A 48 -4.76 4.22 -8.84
C ALA A 48 -5.07 5.12 -10.06
N LEU A 49 -6.22 4.91 -10.70
CA LEU A 49 -6.66 5.75 -11.82
C LEU A 49 -6.98 7.18 -11.36
N ALA A 50 -7.48 7.38 -10.15
CA ALA A 50 -7.69 8.72 -9.60
C ALA A 50 -6.37 9.48 -9.43
N VAL A 51 -5.32 8.81 -8.91
CA VAL A 51 -3.97 9.37 -8.85
C VAL A 51 -3.48 9.77 -10.24
N ILE A 52 -3.53 8.85 -11.21
CA ILE A 52 -3.08 9.12 -12.59
C ILE A 52 -3.82 10.32 -13.17
N ARG A 53 -5.16 10.33 -13.13
CA ARG A 53 -5.96 11.45 -13.67
C ARG A 53 -5.64 12.77 -12.98
N SER A 54 -5.41 12.77 -11.67
CA SER A 54 -5.07 13.98 -10.94
C SER A 54 -3.70 14.53 -11.33
N LEU A 55 -2.73 13.64 -11.62
CA LEU A 55 -1.41 14.02 -12.12
C LEU A 55 -1.44 14.46 -13.59
N ASP A 56 -2.20 13.78 -14.44
CA ASP A 56 -2.35 14.13 -15.87
C ASP A 56 -3.04 15.49 -16.06
N ALA A 57 -3.91 15.88 -15.12
CA ALA A 57 -4.56 17.18 -15.13
C ALA A 57 -3.63 18.33 -14.72
N LEU A 58 -2.45 18.03 -14.17
CA LEU A 58 -1.46 19.04 -13.81
C LEU A 58 -0.85 19.64 -15.08
N SER A 59 -0.93 20.97 -15.17
CA SER A 59 -0.14 21.74 -16.13
C SER A 59 1.01 22.39 -15.37
N PRO A 60 2.26 22.28 -15.85
CA PRO A 60 3.38 22.98 -15.24
C PRO A 60 3.13 24.49 -15.24
N ALA A 61 3.18 25.12 -14.07
CA ALA A 61 3.06 26.56 -13.93
C ALA A 61 4.46 27.18 -13.99
N GLY A 62 5.06 27.21 -15.19
CA GLY A 62 6.38 27.83 -15.40
C GLY A 62 7.52 27.07 -14.72
N GLU A 63 8.51 27.81 -14.18
CA GLU A 63 9.74 27.24 -13.59
C GLU A 63 9.52 26.55 -12.23
N ASP A 64 8.43 26.88 -11.54
CA ASP A 64 8.13 26.40 -10.17
C ASP A 64 7.43 25.03 -10.13
N GLY A 65 7.19 24.41 -11.29
CA GLY A 65 6.53 23.10 -11.39
C GLY A 65 5.01 23.17 -11.33
N ALA A 66 4.36 22.07 -10.96
CA ALA A 66 2.89 22.00 -10.86
C ALA A 66 2.45 21.80 -9.40
N VAL A 67 1.40 22.51 -9.00
CA VAL A 67 0.77 22.37 -7.67
C VAL A 67 -0.45 21.47 -7.79
N LEU A 68 -0.46 20.39 -7.00
CA LEU A 68 -1.59 19.48 -6.90
C LEU A 68 -2.45 19.83 -5.68
N GLU A 69 -3.66 20.32 -5.94
CA GLU A 69 -4.67 20.54 -4.90
C GLU A 69 -5.64 19.34 -4.86
N LEU A 70 -5.78 18.72 -3.69
CA LEU A 70 -6.63 17.55 -3.51
C LEU A 70 -7.81 17.88 -2.58
N PRO A 71 -9.07 17.70 -3.05
CA PRO A 71 -10.21 17.69 -2.13
C PRO A 71 -10.14 16.46 -1.20
N PRO A 72 -10.81 16.48 -0.03
CA PRO A 72 -10.73 15.41 0.96
C PRO A 72 -10.97 13.99 0.43
N ASP A 73 -11.91 13.82 -0.50
CA ASP A 73 -12.19 12.51 -1.09
C ASP A 73 -11.07 12.03 -2.02
N ALA A 74 -10.44 12.94 -2.77
CA ALA A 74 -9.27 12.61 -3.58
C ALA A 74 -8.06 12.29 -2.69
N SER A 75 -7.90 12.98 -1.56
CA SER A 75 -6.86 12.67 -0.57
C SER A 75 -7.00 11.25 -0.02
N ARG A 76 -8.24 10.78 0.24
CA ARG A 76 -8.48 9.38 0.66
C ARG A 76 -8.12 8.36 -0.43
N GLN A 77 -8.43 8.65 -1.69
CA GLN A 77 -8.06 7.80 -2.81
C GLN A 77 -6.54 7.72 -2.98
N TRP A 78 -5.85 8.86 -2.84
CA TRP A 78 -4.40 8.95 -2.82
C TRP A 78 -3.80 8.13 -1.67
N LEU A 79 -4.30 8.26 -0.45
CA LEU A 79 -3.85 7.44 0.69
C LEU A 79 -3.98 5.94 0.41
N GLY A 80 -5.11 5.51 -0.15
CA GLY A 80 -5.32 4.11 -0.54
C GLY A 80 -4.31 3.63 -1.58
N ALA A 81 -4.06 4.42 -2.62
CA ALA A 81 -3.10 4.10 -3.67
C ALA A 81 -1.65 4.08 -3.17
N LEU A 82 -1.25 5.07 -2.36
CA LEU A 82 0.10 5.14 -1.77
C LEU A 82 0.35 3.95 -0.84
N ASN A 83 -0.63 3.59 -0.01
CA ASN A 83 -0.54 2.42 0.86
C ASN A 83 -0.38 1.13 0.05
N ASP A 84 -1.16 0.95 -1.02
CA ASP A 84 -1.06 -0.23 -1.88
C ASP A 84 0.30 -0.32 -2.59
N LEU A 85 0.84 0.80 -3.04
CA LEU A 85 2.18 0.88 -3.63
C LEU A 85 3.26 0.54 -2.60
N ARG A 86 3.14 1.08 -1.38
CA ARG A 86 4.05 0.79 -0.26
C ARG A 86 4.02 -0.71 0.09
N LEU A 87 2.84 -1.33 0.17
CA LEU A 87 2.69 -2.76 0.43
C LEU A 87 3.27 -3.62 -0.70
N ALA A 88 3.07 -3.21 -1.95
CA ALA A 88 3.62 -3.89 -3.12
C ALA A 88 5.16 -3.86 -3.12
N ILE A 89 5.75 -2.68 -2.91
CA ILE A 89 7.20 -2.49 -2.84
C ILE A 89 7.77 -3.22 -1.63
N GLY A 90 7.19 -3.05 -0.43
CA GLY A 90 7.66 -3.71 0.78
C GLY A 90 7.57 -5.22 0.72
N SER A 91 6.55 -5.77 0.03
CA SER A 91 6.49 -7.22 -0.25
C SER A 91 7.61 -7.72 -1.15
N ARG A 92 8.11 -6.89 -2.07
CA ARG A 92 9.20 -7.25 -2.99
C ARG A 92 10.57 -7.03 -2.36
N LEU A 93 10.66 -6.12 -1.40
CA LEU A 93 11.84 -5.91 -0.55
C LEU A 93 11.90 -6.89 0.64
N GLU A 94 10.90 -7.75 0.79
CA GLU A 94 10.78 -8.72 1.90
C GLU A 94 10.75 -8.08 3.29
N ILE A 95 10.33 -6.82 3.41
CA ILE A 95 10.22 -6.10 4.69
C ILE A 95 9.07 -6.71 5.50
N GLY A 96 9.36 -7.52 6.51
CA GLY A 96 8.41 -8.27 7.33
C GLY A 96 8.01 -7.55 8.62
N ASP A 97 9.00 -6.99 9.30
CA ASP A 97 8.90 -6.36 10.62
C ASP A 97 9.66 -5.03 10.72
N GLU A 98 9.75 -4.48 11.93
CA GLU A 98 10.38 -3.18 12.21
C GLU A 98 11.91 -3.27 12.08
N ASP A 99 12.52 -4.42 12.42
CA ASP A 99 13.96 -4.67 12.30
C ASP A 99 14.40 -4.71 10.82
N ASP A 100 13.57 -5.26 9.93
CA ASP A 100 13.81 -5.25 8.49
C ASP A 100 13.83 -3.83 7.89
N SER A 101 13.08 -2.90 8.47
CA SER A 101 13.00 -1.52 8.01
C SER A 101 14.28 -0.73 8.35
N ASP A 102 14.88 -0.99 9.52
CA ASP A 102 16.11 -0.32 9.95
C ASP A 102 17.31 -0.69 9.06
N LEU A 103 17.35 -1.93 8.57
CA LEU A 103 18.38 -2.38 7.63
C LEU A 103 18.35 -1.63 6.30
N LEU A 104 17.20 -1.10 5.89
CA LEU A 104 17.04 -0.37 4.62
C LEU A 104 17.83 0.94 4.61
N PHE A 105 17.95 1.61 5.76
CA PHE A 105 18.70 2.85 5.89
C PHE A 105 20.23 2.64 5.82
N HIS A 106 20.68 1.40 6.02
CA HIS A 106 22.10 1.06 6.10
C HIS A 106 22.62 0.32 4.86
N LEU A 107 21.80 0.18 3.81
CA LEU A 107 22.23 -0.46 2.57
C LEU A 107 23.35 0.33 1.88
N PRO A 108 24.41 -0.34 1.38
CA PRO A 108 25.44 0.30 0.56
C PRO A 108 24.86 1.01 -0.66
N ASP A 109 25.51 2.07 -1.13
CA ASP A 109 25.07 2.85 -2.30
C ASP A 109 24.97 2.00 -3.58
N GLU A 110 25.83 0.99 -3.70
CA GLU A 110 25.88 0.07 -4.84
C GLU A 110 24.84 -1.07 -4.77
N ASP A 111 24.02 -1.15 -3.70
CA ASP A 111 23.02 -2.21 -3.58
C ASP A 111 21.91 -2.04 -4.65
N PRO A 112 21.63 -3.07 -5.48
CA PRO A 112 20.63 -2.97 -6.54
C PRO A 112 19.21 -2.70 -6.05
N ARG A 113 18.92 -2.93 -4.75
CA ARG A 113 17.62 -2.64 -4.13
C ARG A 113 17.45 -1.17 -3.76
N LYS A 114 18.53 -0.39 -3.72
CA LYS A 114 18.54 1.01 -3.24
C LYS A 114 17.48 1.90 -3.91
N PRO A 115 17.26 1.86 -5.24
CA PRO A 115 16.22 2.68 -5.87
C PRO A 115 14.80 2.37 -5.36
N MET A 116 14.50 1.07 -5.15
CA MET A 116 13.20 0.65 -4.61
C MET A 116 13.04 1.04 -3.14
N VAL A 117 14.12 0.99 -2.36
CA VAL A 117 14.12 1.45 -0.97
C VAL A 117 13.88 2.95 -0.88
N MET A 118 14.53 3.74 -1.72
CA MET A 118 14.30 5.18 -1.80
C MET A 118 12.85 5.50 -2.15
N ALA A 119 12.27 4.78 -3.12
CA ALA A 119 10.86 4.92 -3.46
C ALA A 119 9.96 4.57 -2.27
N TYR A 120 10.22 3.47 -1.56
CA TYR A 120 9.46 3.05 -0.38
C TYR A 120 9.47 4.12 0.72
N LEU A 121 10.65 4.67 1.06
CA LEU A 121 10.81 5.70 2.08
C LEU A 121 10.14 7.01 1.68
N TRP A 122 10.33 7.44 0.43
CA TRP A 122 9.71 8.67 -0.08
C TRP A 122 8.18 8.58 -0.07
N LEU A 123 7.60 7.44 -0.48
CA LEU A 123 6.16 7.20 -0.40
C LEU A 123 5.66 7.22 1.05
N GLY A 124 6.45 6.70 1.99
CA GLY A 124 6.15 6.78 3.43
C GLY A 124 6.01 8.23 3.89
N GLY A 125 7.02 9.05 3.61
CA GLY A 125 6.98 10.48 3.94
C GLY A 125 5.83 11.22 3.26
N LEU A 126 5.56 10.96 1.98
CA LEU A 126 4.43 11.56 1.26
C LEU A 126 3.07 11.14 1.86
N GLN A 127 2.94 9.89 2.29
CA GLN A 127 1.73 9.41 2.95
C GLN A 127 1.54 10.10 4.31
N GLU A 128 2.61 10.29 5.07
CA GLU A 128 2.58 11.00 6.36
C GLU A 128 2.16 12.46 6.22
N THR A 129 2.69 13.18 5.22
CA THR A 129 2.28 14.57 4.97
C THR A 129 0.80 14.63 4.61
N LEU A 130 0.32 13.73 3.76
CA LEU A 130 -1.09 13.67 3.37
C LEU A 130 -2.01 13.32 4.55
N VAL A 131 -1.63 12.39 5.42
CA VAL A 131 -2.36 12.10 6.67
C VAL A 131 -2.42 13.35 7.54
N GLY A 132 -1.32 14.09 7.67
CA GLY A 132 -1.26 15.34 8.42
C GLY A 132 -2.26 16.39 7.95
N THR A 133 -2.61 16.41 6.65
CA THR A 133 -3.64 17.33 6.12
C THR A 133 -5.08 16.95 6.48
N LEU A 134 -5.33 15.69 6.88
CA LEU A 134 -6.65 15.18 7.20
C LEU A 134 -6.92 15.13 8.72
N LEU A 135 -5.90 15.35 9.53
CA LEU A 135 -6.02 15.47 10.98
C LEU A 135 -6.43 16.92 11.34
N PRO A 136 -7.33 17.09 12.33
CA PRO A 136 -7.83 18.40 12.75
C PRO A 136 -6.79 19.25 13.48
#